data_AF-A0A932EI07-F1
#
_entry.id   AF-A0A932EI07-F1
#
_cell.length_a   1.000
_cell.length_b   1.000
_cell.length_c   1.000
_cell.angle_alpha   90.00
_cell.angle_beta   90.00
_cell.angle_gamma   90.00
#
_symmetry.space_group_name_H-M   'P 1'
#
loop_
_entity.id
_entity.type
_entity.pdbx_description
1 polymer ?
#
loop_
_entity_poly.entity_id
_entity_poly.type
_entity_poly.pdbx_seq_one_letter_code
_entity_poly.pdbx_strand_id
1 'polypeptide(L)'
;MRDLHVWSASLIVVAALAHMGRVFFDAAYKPPRETNWLVGLLLLFLVLAFGSTGYLLPWDQWAYWTVTEVLDALARLPLIGGPLVALLRGDAIVSGATLSRFFALHVIVLPWVALVLLGYHFTLVRKHGIAPPKDPDDAARPAVPFFPHHLLRSFSDPWGMPPTRTSPPASWSRPGRRWTCHSASSDIWARGASPCSRSWG
;
A
#
# COMPACT_ATOMS: atom_id res chain seq x y z
N MET A 1 21.42 0.96 13.51
CA MET A 1 21.21 1.55 12.16
C MET A 1 21.16 0.45 11.09
N ARG A 2 22.16 -0.43 11.00
CA ARG A 2 22.17 -1.57 10.04
C ARG A 2 20.96 -2.51 10.19
N ASP A 3 20.63 -2.94 11.41
CA ASP A 3 19.53 -3.89 11.61
C ASP A 3 18.17 -3.30 11.20
N LEU A 4 17.94 -2.02 11.50
CA LEU A 4 16.73 -1.31 11.06
C LEU A 4 16.63 -1.26 9.53
N HIS A 5 17.75 -1.08 8.83
CA HIS A 5 17.77 -1.11 7.38
C HIS A 5 17.41 -2.50 6.83
N VAL A 6 17.93 -3.57 7.42
CA VAL A 6 17.59 -4.95 7.03
C VAL A 6 16.12 -5.27 7.30
N TRP A 7 15.60 -4.90 8.48
CA TRP A 7 14.20 -5.10 8.82
C TRP A 7 13.26 -4.30 7.93
N SER A 8 13.57 -3.03 7.67
CA SER A 8 12.76 -2.18 6.78
C SER A 8 12.81 -2.68 5.32
N ALA A 9 13.95 -3.17 4.84
CA ALA A 9 14.07 -3.80 3.53
C ALA A 9 13.18 -5.06 3.40
N SER A 10 13.13 -5.90 4.44
CA SER A 10 12.22 -7.05 4.44
C SER A 10 10.75 -6.62 4.46
N LEU A 11 10.41 -5.61 5.26
CA LEU A 11 9.03 -5.11 5.37
C LEU A 11 8.54 -4.49 4.06
N ILE A 12 9.36 -3.73 3.33
CA ILE A 12 8.92 -3.13 2.06
C ILE A 12 8.66 -4.19 0.99
N VAL A 13 9.43 -5.28 0.94
CA VAL A 13 9.17 -6.40 0.02
C VAL A 13 7.84 -7.07 0.35
N VAL A 14 7.61 -7.41 1.62
CA VAL A 14 6.35 -8.02 2.06
C VAL A 14 5.16 -7.09 1.81
N ALA A 15 5.29 -5.80 2.14
CA ALA A 15 4.25 -4.81 1.90
C ALA A 15 3.96 -4.61 0.41
N ALA A 16 4.98 -4.60 -0.45
CA ALA A 16 4.80 -4.51 -1.90
C ALA A 16 4.04 -5.72 -2.45
N LEU A 17 4.39 -6.94 -2.02
CA LEU A 17 3.67 -8.16 -2.40
C LEU A 17 2.23 -8.16 -1.90
N ALA A 18 2.00 -7.76 -0.64
CA ALA A 18 0.65 -7.63 -0.08
C ALA A 18 -0.19 -6.59 -0.84
N HIS A 19 0.42 -5.45 -1.21
CA HIS A 19 -0.22 -4.42 -2.01
C HIS A 19 -0.61 -4.92 -3.40
N MET A 20 0.28 -5.67 -4.06
CA MET A 20 -0.01 -6.31 -5.34
C MET A 20 -1.15 -7.33 -5.22
N GLY A 21 -1.15 -8.14 -4.16
CA GLY A 21 -2.23 -9.06 -3.84
C GLY A 21 -3.57 -8.32 -3.69
N ARG A 22 -3.61 -7.25 -2.90
CA ARG A 22 -4.82 -6.42 -2.72
C ARG A 22 -5.36 -5.90 -4.06
N VAL A 23 -4.53 -5.28 -4.89
CA VAL A 23 -4.96 -4.71 -6.18
C VAL A 23 -5.46 -5.79 -7.14
N PHE A 24 -4.86 -6.98 -7.09
CA PHE A 24 -5.28 -8.14 -7.87
C PHE A 24 -6.65 -8.67 -7.41
N PHE A 25 -6.85 -8.90 -6.11
CA PHE A 25 -8.11 -9.43 -5.56
C PHE A 25 -9.26 -8.42 -5.64
N ASP A 26 -8.99 -7.12 -5.47
CA ASP A 26 -9.97 -6.05 -5.62
C ASP A 26 -10.29 -5.73 -7.10
N ALA A 27 -9.65 -6.43 -8.05
CA ALA A 27 -9.75 -6.21 -9.49
C ALA A 27 -9.54 -4.73 -9.90
N ALA A 28 -8.75 -4.01 -9.12
CA ALA A 28 -8.53 -2.57 -9.28
C ALA A 28 -7.62 -2.22 -10.48
N TYR A 29 -7.10 -3.24 -11.17
CA TYR A 29 -6.35 -3.12 -12.43
C TYR A 29 -7.23 -2.92 -13.67
N LYS A 30 -8.56 -3.12 -13.58
CA LYS A 30 -9.49 -2.95 -14.70
C LYS A 30 -9.45 -1.53 -15.28
N PRO A 31 -9.81 -1.35 -16.58
CA PRO A 31 -9.79 -0.05 -17.23
C PRO A 31 -10.66 0.94 -16.43
N PRO A 32 -10.18 2.17 -16.14
CA PRO A 32 -9.08 2.93 -16.75
C PRO A 32 -7.70 2.83 -16.05
N ARG A 33 -7.46 1.85 -15.16
CA ARG A 33 -6.27 1.81 -14.26
C ARG A 33 -5.17 0.82 -14.67
N GLU A 34 -5.20 0.30 -15.90
CA GLU A 34 -4.24 -0.70 -16.40
C GLU A 34 -2.80 -0.17 -16.44
N THR A 35 -2.62 1.11 -16.81
CA THR A 35 -1.30 1.75 -16.84
C THR A 35 -0.70 1.88 -15.43
N ASN A 36 -1.53 2.13 -14.42
CA ASN A 36 -1.08 2.17 -13.03
C ASN A 36 -0.64 0.79 -12.53
N TRP A 37 -1.32 -0.27 -12.98
CA TRP A 37 -0.94 -1.65 -12.68
C TRP A 37 0.42 -2.03 -13.29
N LEU A 38 0.66 -1.68 -14.56
CA LEU A 38 1.96 -1.92 -15.20
C LEU A 38 3.09 -1.17 -14.49
N VAL A 39 2.87 0.09 -14.09
CA VAL A 39 3.84 0.85 -13.29
C VAL A 39 4.06 0.21 -11.92
N GLY A 40 3.00 -0.31 -11.29
CA GLY A 40 3.09 -1.07 -10.04
C GLY A 40 3.94 -2.34 -10.18
N LEU A 41 3.77 -3.09 -11.28
CA LEU A 41 4.62 -4.24 -11.59
C LEU A 41 6.09 -3.83 -11.79
N LEU A 42 6.36 -2.74 -12.51
CA LEU A 42 7.72 -2.21 -12.67
C LEU A 42 8.34 -1.81 -11.32
N LEU A 43 7.57 -1.16 -10.44
CA LEU A 43 8.01 -0.83 -9.09
C LEU A 43 8.29 -2.08 -8.24
N LEU A 44 7.51 -3.15 -8.39
CA LEU A 44 7.78 -4.42 -7.72
C LEU A 44 9.13 -4.98 -8.15
N PHE A 45 9.41 -5.03 -9.46
CA PHE A 45 10.72 -5.46 -9.96
C PHE A 45 11.85 -4.56 -9.46
N LEU A 46 11.61 -3.25 -9.34
CA LEU A 46 12.57 -2.31 -8.80
C LEU A 46 12.89 -2.59 -7.32
N VAL A 47 11.89 -2.89 -6.49
CA VAL A 47 12.08 -3.27 -5.09
C VAL A 47 12.88 -4.58 -4.97
N LEU A 48 12.63 -5.55 -5.84
CA LEU A 48 13.44 -6.78 -5.90
C LEU A 48 14.90 -6.49 -6.35
N ALA A 49 15.09 -5.57 -7.29
CA ALA A 49 16.42 -5.11 -7.71
C ALA A 49 17.16 -4.41 -6.56
N PHE A 50 16.48 -3.61 -5.73
CA PHE A 50 17.05 -3.06 -4.51
C PHE A 50 17.50 -4.16 -3.53
N GLY A 51 16.66 -5.16 -3.30
CA GLY A 51 16.99 -6.29 -2.43
C GLY A 51 18.24 -7.05 -2.90
N SER A 52 18.31 -7.39 -4.19
CA SER A 52 19.45 -8.11 -4.76
C SER A 52 20.75 -7.31 -4.73
N THR A 53 20.71 -6.03 -5.12
CA THR A 53 21.90 -5.16 -5.11
C THR A 53 22.39 -4.87 -3.69
N GLY A 54 21.47 -4.71 -2.73
CA GLY A 54 21.81 -4.49 -1.32
C GLY A 54 22.40 -5.72 -0.63
N TYR A 55 21.94 -6.92 -1.01
CA TYR A 55 22.43 -8.18 -0.46
C TYR A 55 23.89 -8.48 -0.83
N LEU A 56 24.42 -7.88 -1.90
CA LEU A 56 25.82 -8.04 -2.30
C LEU A 56 26.82 -7.32 -1.38
N LEU A 57 26.40 -6.24 -0.72
CA LEU A 57 27.31 -5.33 0.00
C LEU A 57 28.06 -5.95 1.20
N PRO A 58 27.50 -6.92 1.95
CA PRO A 58 28.24 -7.62 3.01
C PRO A 58 29.43 -8.46 2.52
N TRP A 59 29.50 -8.76 1.22
CA TRP A 59 30.59 -9.50 0.57
C TRP A 59 30.91 -10.85 1.23
N ASP A 60 29.88 -11.61 1.57
CA ASP A 60 30.01 -12.99 2.07
C ASP A 60 29.92 -14.02 0.93
N GLN A 61 30.28 -15.27 1.23
CA GLN A 61 30.34 -16.33 0.22
C GLN A 61 28.97 -16.62 -0.42
N TRP A 62 27.88 -16.48 0.32
CA TRP A 62 26.53 -16.70 -0.21
C TRP A 62 26.09 -15.55 -1.11
N ALA A 63 26.40 -14.30 -0.72
CA ALA A 63 26.17 -13.14 -1.57
C ALA A 63 26.92 -13.23 -2.90
N TYR A 64 28.18 -13.67 -2.89
CA TYR A 64 28.98 -13.85 -4.10
C TYR A 64 28.31 -14.79 -5.11
N TRP A 65 27.89 -15.97 -4.66
CA TRP A 65 27.22 -16.94 -5.53
C TRP A 65 25.86 -16.45 -6.00
N THR A 66 25.10 -15.82 -5.10
CA THR A 66 23.79 -15.25 -5.44
C THR A 66 23.90 -14.21 -6.56
N VAL A 67 24.90 -13.32 -6.51
CA VAL A 67 25.09 -12.31 -7.55
C VAL A 67 25.64 -12.90 -8.84
N THR A 68 26.48 -13.91 -8.75
CA THR A 68 26.94 -14.64 -9.94
C THR A 68 25.75 -15.24 -10.70
N GLU A 69 24.85 -15.93 -9.99
CA GLU A 69 23.62 -16.49 -10.57
C GLU A 69 22.69 -15.42 -11.15
N VAL A 70 22.53 -14.27 -10.47
CA VAL A 70 21.72 -13.16 -11.00
C VAL A 70 22.32 -12.58 -12.28
N LEU A 71 23.64 -12.36 -12.31
CA LEU A 71 24.32 -11.86 -13.51
C LEU A 71 24.26 -12.87 -14.65
N ASP A 72 24.37 -14.16 -14.36
CA ASP A 72 24.28 -15.21 -15.36
C ASP A 72 22.84 -15.37 -15.89
N ALA A 73 21.82 -15.17 -15.06
CA ALA A 73 20.44 -15.07 -15.50
C ALA A 73 20.21 -13.87 -16.43
N LEU A 74 20.80 -12.70 -16.10
CA LEU A 74 20.75 -11.52 -16.96
C LEU A 74 21.51 -11.72 -18.29
N ALA A 75 22.60 -12.47 -18.28
CA ALA A 75 23.38 -12.78 -19.48
C ALA A 75 22.57 -13.58 -20.52
N ARG A 76 21.55 -14.35 -20.07
CA ARG A 76 20.68 -15.14 -20.95
C ARG A 76 19.66 -14.29 -21.71
N LEU A 77 19.51 -13.00 -21.38
CA LEU A 77 18.61 -12.11 -22.12
C LEU A 77 19.16 -11.85 -23.53
N PRO A 78 18.39 -12.13 -24.60
CA PRO A 78 18.82 -11.85 -25.95
C PRO A 78 19.01 -10.33 -26.15
N LEU A 79 19.98 -9.96 -26.99
CA LEU A 79 20.34 -8.58 -27.39
C LEU A 79 21.00 -7.71 -26.30
N ILE A 80 20.49 -7.71 -25.06
CA ILE A 80 20.91 -6.75 -24.02
C ILE A 80 21.77 -7.40 -22.92
N GLY A 81 21.67 -8.72 -22.74
CA GLY A 81 22.30 -9.43 -21.62
C GLY A 81 23.83 -9.28 -21.57
N GLY A 82 24.50 -9.50 -22.70
CA GLY A 82 25.97 -9.40 -22.82
C GLY A 82 26.55 -8.04 -22.40
N PRO A 83 26.18 -6.92 -23.06
CA PRO A 83 26.70 -5.61 -22.71
C PRO A 83 26.28 -5.16 -21.31
N LEU A 84 25.07 -5.52 -20.85
CA LEU A 84 24.60 -5.19 -19.51
C LEU A 84 25.44 -5.89 -18.43
N VAL A 85 25.72 -7.18 -18.59
CA VAL A 85 26.54 -7.94 -17.63
C VAL A 85 27.99 -7.48 -17.65
N ALA A 86 28.55 -7.14 -18.82
CA ALA A 86 29.88 -6.53 -18.90
C ALA A 86 29.95 -5.19 -18.14
N LEU A 87 28.89 -4.37 -18.23
CA LEU A 87 28.80 -3.11 -17.49
C LEU A 87 28.59 -3.33 -15.98
N LEU A 88 27.80 -4.32 -15.57
CA LEU A 88 27.52 -4.57 -14.15
C LEU A 88 28.70 -5.28 -13.45
N ARG A 89 29.26 -6.30 -14.08
CA ARG A 89 30.38 -7.11 -13.56
C ARG A 89 31.69 -6.33 -13.60
N GLY A 90 31.97 -5.68 -14.73
CA GLY A 90 33.15 -4.85 -14.92
C GLY A 90 34.50 -5.55 -15.05
N ASP A 91 34.52 -6.86 -14.88
CA ASP A 91 35.68 -7.72 -15.00
C ASP A 91 35.22 -9.12 -15.46
N ALA A 92 36.14 -10.03 -15.76
CA ALA A 92 35.84 -11.40 -16.18
C ALA A 92 35.12 -12.19 -15.07
N ILE A 93 35.45 -11.90 -13.81
CA ILE A 93 34.87 -12.51 -12.60
C ILE A 93 34.25 -11.43 -11.70
N VAL A 94 33.36 -11.85 -10.78
CA VAL A 94 32.84 -10.94 -9.76
C VAL A 94 33.99 -10.52 -8.84
N SER A 95 34.33 -9.24 -8.85
CA SER A 95 35.50 -8.70 -8.16
C SER A 95 35.16 -7.43 -7.38
N GLY A 96 36.15 -6.81 -6.74
CA GLY A 96 35.96 -5.53 -6.03
C GLY A 96 35.39 -4.42 -6.93
N ALA A 97 35.68 -4.46 -8.24
CA ALA A 97 35.09 -3.53 -9.20
C ALA A 97 33.57 -3.70 -9.33
N THR A 98 33.09 -4.95 -9.30
CA THR A 98 31.65 -5.27 -9.28
C THR A 98 31.01 -4.68 -8.03
N LEU A 99 31.63 -4.86 -6.86
CA LEU A 99 31.12 -4.35 -5.59
C LEU A 99 30.94 -2.82 -5.62
N SER A 100 31.93 -2.07 -6.11
CA SER A 100 31.84 -0.61 -6.22
C SER A 100 30.72 -0.15 -7.17
N ARG A 101 30.50 -0.86 -8.28
CA ARG A 101 29.43 -0.56 -9.23
C ARG A 101 28.05 -0.83 -8.63
N PHE A 102 27.88 -1.96 -7.96
CA PHE A 102 26.64 -2.31 -7.26
C PHE A 102 26.33 -1.34 -6.12
N PHE A 103 27.36 -0.87 -5.39
CA PHE A 103 27.19 0.18 -4.39
C PHE A 103 26.68 1.48 -5.02
N ALA A 104 27.31 1.96 -6.11
CA ALA A 104 26.87 3.14 -6.82
C ALA A 104 25.43 2.99 -7.38
N LEU A 105 25.10 1.81 -7.90
CA LEU A 105 23.74 1.49 -8.37
C LEU A 105 22.73 1.54 -7.23
N HIS A 106 23.03 0.91 -6.10
CA HIS A 106 22.11 0.80 -4.96
C HIS A 106 21.87 2.14 -4.25
N VAL A 107 22.90 2.98 -4.13
CA VAL A 107 22.83 4.22 -3.35
C VAL A 107 22.43 5.43 -4.20
N ILE A 108 22.78 5.44 -5.49
CA ILE A 108 22.54 6.59 -6.37
C ILE A 108 21.49 6.25 -7.42
N VAL A 109 21.76 5.28 -8.29
CA VAL A 109 20.95 5.09 -9.50
C VAL A 109 19.55 4.58 -9.18
N LEU A 110 19.44 3.49 -8.41
CA LEU A 110 18.15 2.87 -8.08
C LEU A 110 17.25 3.82 -7.28
N PRO A 111 17.74 4.61 -6.29
CA PRO A 111 16.90 5.58 -5.58
C PRO A 111 16.32 6.64 -6.49
N TRP A 112 17.12 7.18 -7.41
CA TRP A 112 16.62 8.17 -8.37
C TRP A 112 15.56 7.57 -9.30
N VAL A 113 15.79 6.36 -9.82
CA VAL A 113 14.80 5.65 -10.64
C VAL A 113 13.52 5.40 -9.85
N ALA A 114 13.64 4.97 -8.59
CA ALA A 114 12.49 4.74 -7.71
C ALA A 114 11.70 6.02 -7.45
N LEU A 115 12.34 7.14 -7.19
CA LEU A 115 11.67 8.41 -6.98
C LEU A 115 10.84 8.84 -8.20
N VAL A 116 11.40 8.70 -9.40
CA VAL A 116 10.70 9.03 -10.65
C VAL A 116 9.51 8.10 -10.89
N LEU A 117 9.70 6.79 -10.78
CA LEU A 117 8.62 5.82 -10.98
C LEU A 117 7.53 5.94 -9.92
N LEU A 118 7.91 6.17 -8.67
CA LEU A 118 6.97 6.37 -7.56
C LEU A 118 6.17 7.66 -7.73
N GLY A 119 6.84 8.75 -8.14
CA GLY A 119 6.17 10.00 -8.49
C GLY A 119 5.16 9.79 -9.62
N TYR A 120 5.57 9.10 -10.68
CA TYR A 120 4.67 8.78 -11.79
C TYR A 120 3.48 7.91 -11.35
N HIS A 121 3.71 6.87 -10.56
CA HIS A 121 2.67 6.02 -9.98
C HIS A 121 1.66 6.85 -9.19
N PHE A 122 2.10 7.74 -8.30
CA PHE A 122 1.19 8.59 -7.53
C PHE A 122 0.39 9.55 -8.40
N THR A 123 0.98 10.11 -9.47
CA THR A 123 0.23 10.96 -10.39
C THR A 123 -0.88 10.20 -11.11
N LEU A 124 -0.66 8.92 -11.45
CA LEU A 124 -1.66 8.07 -12.07
C LEU A 124 -2.78 7.72 -11.08
N VAL A 125 -2.45 7.38 -9.84
CA VAL A 125 -3.45 7.14 -8.79
C VAL A 125 -4.31 8.39 -8.56
N ARG A 126 -3.70 9.58 -8.54
CA ARG A 126 -4.44 10.85 -8.37
C ARG A 126 -5.36 11.16 -9.55
N LYS A 127 -4.96 10.84 -10.78
CA LYS A 127 -5.77 11.08 -11.98
C LYS A 127 -6.94 10.11 -12.11
N HIS A 128 -6.74 8.83 -11.79
CA HIS A 128 -7.76 7.78 -11.98
C HIS A 128 -8.62 7.50 -10.73
N GLY A 129 -8.28 8.08 -9.58
CA GLY A 129 -8.99 7.90 -8.32
C GLY A 129 -8.83 6.49 -7.72
N ILE A 130 -9.27 6.34 -6.46
CA ILE A 130 -9.29 5.04 -5.75
C ILE A 130 -10.48 4.22 -6.27
N ALA A 131 -10.30 2.90 -6.41
CA ALA A 131 -11.39 2.02 -6.82
C ALA A 131 -12.53 2.04 -5.77
N PRO A 132 -13.80 2.14 -6.19
CA PRO A 132 -14.92 2.17 -5.26
C PRO A 132 -14.98 0.86 -4.46
N PRO A 133 -15.38 0.92 -3.18
CA PRO A 133 -15.61 -0.28 -2.36
C PRO A 133 -16.60 -1.24 -3.03
N LYS A 134 -16.42 -2.54 -2.83
CA LYS A 134 -17.25 -3.59 -3.43
C LYS A 134 -18.67 -3.66 -2.84
N ASP A 135 -18.86 -3.15 -1.62
CA ASP A 135 -20.16 -3.07 -0.97
C ASP A 135 -20.98 -1.91 -1.55
N PRO A 136 -22.20 -2.14 -2.08
CA PRO A 136 -23.06 -1.09 -2.60
C PRO A 136 -23.34 0.04 -1.59
N ASP A 137 -23.40 -0.25 -0.29
CA ASP A 137 -23.63 0.76 0.75
C ASP A 137 -22.38 1.63 1.00
N ASP A 138 -21.18 1.08 0.75
CA ASP A 138 -19.92 1.82 0.83
C ASP A 138 -19.62 2.59 -0.45
N ALA A 139 -20.03 2.09 -1.62
CA ALA A 139 -19.93 2.77 -2.90
C ALA A 139 -20.83 4.01 -3.01
N ALA A 140 -21.95 4.02 -2.27
CA ALA A 140 -22.86 5.16 -2.16
C ALA A 140 -22.35 6.27 -1.22
N ARG A 141 -21.25 6.04 -0.48
CA ARG A 141 -20.68 7.08 0.40
C ARG A 141 -20.03 8.18 -0.45
N PRO A 142 -20.34 9.47 -0.17
CA PRO A 142 -19.74 10.57 -0.90
C PRO A 142 -18.22 10.53 -0.76
N ALA A 143 -17.50 10.65 -1.88
CA ALA A 143 -16.05 10.72 -1.90
C ALA A 143 -15.62 11.97 -1.12
N VAL A 144 -15.00 11.76 0.04
CA VAL A 144 -14.55 12.86 0.88
C VAL A 144 -13.16 13.32 0.37
N PRO A 145 -12.88 14.62 0.20
CA PRO A 145 -11.57 15.12 -0.27
C PRO A 145 -10.35 14.62 0.54
N PHE A 146 -9.16 14.46 -0.04
CA PHE A 146 -8.00 13.96 0.74
C PHE A 146 -7.56 14.90 1.87
N PHE A 147 -7.76 16.21 1.71
CA PHE A 147 -7.41 17.23 2.69
C PHE A 147 -8.64 18.11 2.98
N PRO A 148 -8.92 18.47 4.25
CA PRO A 148 -8.19 18.14 5.49
C PRO A 148 -8.63 16.84 6.18
N HIS A 149 -9.81 16.31 5.89
CA HIS A 149 -10.48 15.29 6.73
C HIS A 149 -9.94 13.87 6.58
N HIS A 150 -9.42 13.42 5.43
CA HIS A 150 -8.75 12.11 5.37
C HIS A 150 -7.42 12.11 6.12
N LEU A 151 -6.62 13.17 5.98
CA LEU A 151 -5.35 13.32 6.69
C LEU A 151 -5.54 13.40 8.21
N LEU A 152 -6.53 14.18 8.67
CA LEU A 152 -6.86 14.26 10.09
C LEU A 152 -7.41 12.94 10.64
N ARG A 153 -8.28 12.25 9.88
CA ARG A 153 -8.84 10.96 10.31
C ARG A 153 -7.80 9.85 10.38
N SER A 154 -6.85 9.79 9.43
CA SER A 154 -5.74 8.84 9.47
C SER A 154 -4.83 9.04 10.67
N PHE A 155 -4.74 10.27 11.19
CA PHE A 155 -3.93 10.60 12.36
C PHE A 155 -4.69 10.46 13.68
N SER A 156 -5.99 10.82 13.72
CA SER A 156 -6.82 10.75 14.93
C SER A 156 -7.32 9.35 15.25
N ASP A 157 -7.57 8.52 14.22
CA ASP A 157 -8.16 7.19 14.36
C ASP A 157 -7.25 6.09 13.75
N PRO A 158 -6.05 5.81 14.31
CA PRO A 158 -5.14 4.79 13.76
C PRO A 158 -5.77 3.39 13.66
N TRP A 159 -6.78 3.13 14.51
CA TRP A 159 -7.44 1.83 14.65
C TRP A 159 -8.76 1.72 13.88
N GLY A 160 -9.15 2.73 13.08
CA GLY A 160 -10.28 2.64 12.16
C GLY A 160 -11.61 2.26 12.83
N MET A 161 -11.81 2.59 14.10
CA MET A 161 -13.10 2.34 14.75
C MET A 161 -14.13 3.25 14.08
N PRO A 162 -15.21 2.71 13.49
CA PRO A 162 -16.29 3.56 13.03
C PRO A 162 -16.79 4.33 14.27
N PRO A 163 -17.08 5.65 14.17
CA PRO A 163 -17.86 6.28 15.20
C PRO A 163 -19.12 5.42 15.31
N THR A 164 -19.35 4.85 16.49
CA THR A 164 -20.56 4.12 16.83
C THR A 164 -21.71 5.07 16.56
N ARG A 165 -22.28 4.96 15.36
CA ARG A 165 -23.45 5.75 15.00
C ARG A 165 -24.56 5.17 15.86
N THR A 166 -24.84 5.80 16.99
CA THR A 166 -25.96 5.51 17.89
C THR A 166 -27.32 5.82 17.27
N SER A 167 -27.42 5.85 15.94
CA SER A 167 -28.71 5.88 15.26
C SER A 167 -29.28 4.47 15.27
N PRO A 168 -30.40 4.20 15.97
CA PRO A 168 -31.08 2.92 15.84
C PRO A 168 -31.50 2.71 14.37
N PRO A 169 -31.46 1.47 13.86
CA PRO A 169 -31.84 1.18 12.48
C PRO A 169 -33.28 1.62 12.21
N ALA A 170 -33.44 2.52 11.24
CA ALA A 170 -34.71 3.15 10.86
C ALA A 170 -35.64 2.24 10.03
N SER A 171 -35.67 0.92 10.30
CA SER A 171 -36.45 -0.04 9.49
C SER A 171 -37.33 -1.01 10.28
N TRP A 172 -37.48 -0.85 11.59
CA TRP A 172 -38.46 -1.61 12.38
C TRP A 172 -39.77 -0.84 12.62
N SER A 173 -40.36 -0.29 11.56
CA SER A 173 -41.77 0.12 11.58
C SER A 173 -42.67 -1.10 11.31
N ARG A 174 -42.80 -1.99 12.29
CA ARG A 174 -43.92 -2.93 12.30
C ARG A 174 -45.23 -2.12 12.35
N PRO A 175 -46.25 -2.41 11.52
CA PRO A 175 -47.50 -1.65 11.54
C PRO A 175 -48.16 -1.78 12.91
N GLY A 176 -48.52 -0.65 13.53
CA GLY A 176 -49.39 -0.63 14.71
C GLY A 176 -48.76 -0.37 16.09
N ARG A 177 -47.45 -0.09 16.20
CA ARG A 177 -46.85 0.36 17.49
C ARG A 177 -46.08 1.66 17.34
N ARG A 178 -46.66 2.74 17.86
CA ARG A 178 -46.08 4.09 17.83
C ARG A 178 -45.32 4.31 19.14
N TRP A 179 -44.00 4.49 19.05
CA TRP A 179 -43.21 4.96 20.18
C TRP A 179 -43.19 6.49 20.14
N THR A 180 -43.74 7.14 21.17
CA THR A 180 -43.62 8.59 21.35
C THR A 180 -42.51 8.86 22.36
N CYS A 181 -41.33 9.23 21.89
CA CYS A 181 -40.27 9.72 22.78
C CYS A 181 -40.32 11.26 22.75
N HIS A 182 -40.45 11.88 23.91
CA HIS A 182 -40.42 13.34 24.05
C HIS A 182 -38.96 13.81 24.10
N SER A 183 -38.67 14.99 23.55
CA SER A 183 -37.33 15.57 23.58
C SER A 183 -36.86 15.70 25.03
N ALA A 184 -35.72 15.10 25.34
CA ALA A 184 -35.21 15.01 26.70
C ALA A 184 -34.91 16.42 27.25
N SER A 185 -35.73 16.90 28.20
CA SER A 185 -35.35 18.01 29.06
C SER A 185 -34.37 17.49 30.12
N SER A 186 -33.50 18.38 30.60
CA SER A 186 -32.42 18.11 31.57
C SER A 186 -32.88 17.40 32.85
N ASP A 187 -34.17 17.43 33.16
CA ASP A 187 -34.73 16.91 34.41
C ASP A 187 -34.92 15.38 34.42
N ILE A 188 -34.84 14.72 33.26
CA ILE A 188 -35.11 13.28 33.12
C ILE A 188 -33.95 12.42 33.67
N TRP A 189 -32.71 12.91 33.60
CA TRP A 189 -31.54 12.18 34.09
C TRP A 189 -31.49 12.03 35.62
N ALA A 190 -32.15 12.91 36.37
CA ALA A 190 -32.16 12.87 37.83
C ALA A 190 -33.07 11.77 38.42
N ARG A 191 -33.99 11.19 37.62
CA ARG A 191 -35.00 10.24 38.13
C ARG A 191 -34.79 8.79 37.67
N GLY A 192 -33.72 8.49 36.94
CA GLY A 192 -33.41 7.11 36.51
C GLY A 192 -34.48 6.44 35.64
N ALA A 193 -35.38 7.21 35.02
CA ALA A 193 -36.46 6.69 34.18
C ALA A 193 -36.07 6.71 32.70
N SER A 194 -36.44 5.66 31.97
CA SER A 194 -36.21 5.57 30.52
C SER A 194 -37.11 6.57 29.75
N PRO A 195 -36.59 7.30 28.75
CA PRO A 195 -37.27 8.43 28.11
C PRO A 195 -38.39 8.06 27.12
N CYS A 196 -38.73 6.77 27.00
CA CYS A 196 -39.79 6.31 26.12
C CYS A 196 -40.79 5.47 26.92
N SER A 197 -41.96 6.05 27.20
CA SER A 197 -43.08 5.30 27.77
C SER A 197 -43.86 4.61 26.64
N ARG A 198 -44.35 3.40 26.93
CA ARG A 198 -45.11 2.59 25.99
C ARG A 198 -46.59 2.87 26.22
N SER A 199 -47.22 3.69 25.38
CA SER A 199 -48.67 3.90 25.42
C SER A 199 -49.39 2.89 24.52
N TRP A 200 -50.43 2.26 25.05
CA TRP A 200 -51.38 1.44 24.29
C TRP A 200 -52.49 2.36 23.79
N GLY A 201 -52.81 2.28 22.50
CA GLY A 201 -54.01 2.90 21.91
C GLY A 201 -55.01 1.82 21.55
#